data_AF-A0AA50U039-F1
#
_entry.id   AF-A0AA50U039-F1
#
_cell.length_a   1.000
_cell.length_b   1.000
_cell.length_c   1.000
_cell.angle_alpha   90.00
_cell.angle_beta   90.00
_cell.angle_gamma   90.00
#
_symmetry.space_group_name_H-M   'P 1'
#
loop_
_entity.id
_entity.type
_entity.pdbx_description
1 polymer ?
#
loop_
_entity_poly.entity_id
_entity_poly.type
_entity_poly.pdbx_seq_one_letter_code
_entity_poly.pdbx_strand_id
1 'polypeptide(L)'
;KTKFLSYELSNPLGIAAGFDKHGDAITGLRNIGFSVVEIGSITPEPQPGNPKPRVFRLPEDGAVINRYGFNSEGHSEVYEKIRNIDKALLHNGLLGINLGKNKTSNDAVQDYSLGIKKFYNIADYFVINIS
;
A
#
# COMPACT_ATOMS: atom_id res chain seq x y z
N LYS A 1 16.08 -2.80 16.63
CA LYS A 1 16.55 -3.14 15.28
C LYS A 1 16.14 -4.57 14.95
N THR A 2 15.67 -4.82 13.73
CA THR A 2 15.34 -6.16 13.22
C THR A 2 15.78 -6.29 11.76
N LYS A 3 15.78 -7.49 11.20
CA LYS A 3 16.02 -7.71 9.76
C LYS A 3 14.71 -8.07 9.07
N PHE A 4 14.49 -7.50 7.89
CA PHE A 4 13.37 -7.85 7.03
C PHE A 4 13.86 -7.88 5.58
N LEU A 5 13.69 -9.02 4.90
CA LEU A 5 14.36 -9.31 3.63
C LEU A 5 15.88 -9.08 3.77
N SER A 6 16.47 -8.28 2.88
CA SER A 6 17.88 -7.87 2.91
C SER A 6 18.14 -6.57 3.69
N TYR A 7 17.13 -6.00 4.36
CA TYR A 7 17.21 -4.69 5.01
C TYR A 7 17.31 -4.79 6.53
N GLU A 8 18.06 -3.85 7.12
CA GLU A 8 18.07 -3.62 8.57
C GLU A 8 17.11 -2.49 8.96
N LEU A 9 16.10 -2.81 9.76
CA LEU A 9 15.09 -1.87 10.22
C LEU A 9 15.45 -1.31 11.59
N SER A 10 15.13 -0.03 11.82
CA SER A 10 15.32 0.62 13.13
C SER A 10 14.51 -0.05 14.24
N ASN A 11 13.28 -0.47 13.93
CA ASN A 11 12.38 -1.22 14.81
C ASN A 11 11.51 -2.21 13.98
N PRO A 12 10.75 -3.12 14.62
CA PRO A 12 9.98 -4.14 13.89
C PRO A 12 8.56 -3.69 13.52
N LEU A 13 8.18 -2.44 13.78
CA LEU A 13 6.81 -1.95 13.56
C LEU A 13 6.64 -1.45 12.12
N GLY A 14 5.57 -1.92 11.47
CA GLY A 14 5.13 -1.44 10.17
C GLY A 14 3.65 -1.06 10.18
N ILE A 15 3.25 -0.23 9.24
CA ILE A 15 1.84 0.04 8.95
C ILE A 15 1.42 -0.77 7.73
N ALA A 16 0.34 -1.53 7.88
CA ALA A 16 -0.16 -2.45 6.87
C ALA A 16 -0.89 -1.74 5.73
N ALA A 17 -0.98 -2.41 4.57
CA ALA A 17 -1.79 -1.95 3.45
C ALA A 17 -3.26 -1.73 3.85
N GLY A 18 -3.92 -0.89 3.07
CA GLY A 18 -5.31 -0.50 3.27
C GLY A 18 -5.49 0.73 4.16
N PHE A 19 -4.45 1.12 4.92
CA PHE A 19 -4.43 2.36 5.68
C PHE A 19 -4.15 3.57 4.76
N ASP A 20 -2.99 3.60 4.11
CA ASP A 20 -2.62 4.62 3.13
C ASP A 20 -2.67 4.03 1.71
N LYS A 21 -3.86 4.07 1.09
CA LYS A 21 -4.09 3.40 -0.19
C LYS A 21 -3.37 4.06 -1.36
N HIS A 22 -3.17 5.37 -1.30
CA HIS A 22 -2.69 6.17 -2.43
C HIS A 22 -1.34 6.85 -2.17
N GLY A 23 -0.73 6.59 -1.01
CA GLY A 23 0.58 7.14 -0.64
C GLY A 23 0.54 8.59 -0.16
N ASP A 24 -0.61 9.04 0.36
CA ASP A 24 -0.82 10.44 0.77
C ASP A 24 -0.11 10.77 2.09
N ALA A 25 0.25 9.76 2.91
CA ALA A 25 0.72 9.93 4.28
C ALA A 25 2.08 9.26 4.56
N ILE A 26 2.80 8.81 3.53
CA ILE A 26 4.06 8.05 3.67
C ILE A 26 5.04 8.75 4.63
N THR A 27 5.42 10.00 4.36
CA THR A 27 6.38 10.74 5.19
C THR A 27 5.87 10.97 6.61
N GLY A 28 4.57 11.23 6.79
CA GLY A 28 3.97 11.39 8.12
C GLY A 28 4.04 10.10 8.95
N LEU A 29 3.71 8.96 8.33
CA LEU A 29 3.77 7.64 8.97
C LEU A 29 5.21 7.25 9.33
N ARG A 30 6.18 7.61 8.49
CA ARG A 30 7.61 7.50 8.81
C ARG A 30 7.99 8.32 10.04
N ASN A 31 7.59 9.60 10.08
CA ASN A 31 7.92 10.51 11.18
C ASN A 31 7.31 10.08 12.52
N ILE A 32 6.17 9.39 12.50
CA ILE A 32 5.55 8.79 13.70
C ILE A 32 6.36 7.59 14.22
N GLY A 33 7.21 6.97 13.39
CA GLY A 33 8.19 5.97 13.82
C GLY A 33 8.03 4.58 13.24
N PHE A 34 7.09 4.34 12.31
CA PHE A 34 7.00 3.05 11.61
C PHE A 34 8.27 2.82 10.80
N SER A 35 8.85 1.62 10.84
CA SER A 35 10.01 1.20 10.02
C SER A 35 9.63 0.64 8.64
N VAL A 36 8.36 0.29 8.46
CA VAL A 36 7.80 -0.15 7.17
C VAL A 36 6.48 0.58 6.93
N VAL A 37 6.29 1.10 5.72
CA VAL A 37 5.02 1.66 5.26
C VAL A 37 4.59 0.89 4.03
N GLU A 38 3.49 0.15 4.13
CA GLU A 38 2.89 -0.53 2.99
C GLU A 38 1.68 0.24 2.49
N ILE A 39 1.77 0.76 1.26
CA ILE A 39 0.66 1.45 0.60
C ILE A 39 -0.17 0.51 -0.26
N GLY A 40 -1.36 0.94 -0.67
CA GLY A 40 -2.28 0.16 -1.50
C GLY A 40 -3.33 -0.59 -0.70
N SER A 41 -3.96 -1.66 -1.20
CA SER A 41 -3.74 -2.26 -2.52
C SER A 41 -4.10 -1.32 -3.66
N ILE A 42 -3.18 -1.15 -4.60
CA ILE A 42 -3.35 -0.31 -5.80
C ILE A 42 -3.69 -1.22 -6.98
N THR A 43 -4.76 -0.89 -7.69
CA THR A 43 -5.19 -1.55 -8.92
C THR A 43 -4.67 -0.81 -10.16
N PRO A 44 -4.52 -1.47 -11.32
CA PRO A 44 -4.11 -0.80 -12.57
C PRO A 44 -4.94 0.45 -12.88
N GLU A 45 -6.24 0.26 -13.01
CA GLU A 45 -7.20 1.33 -13.28
C GLU A 45 -7.83 1.85 -11.99
N PRO A 46 -8.27 3.12 -11.96
CA PRO A 46 -9.05 3.65 -10.86
C PRO A 46 -10.35 2.87 -10.66
N GLN A 47 -10.74 2.66 -9.41
CA GLN A 47 -12.06 2.10 -9.10
C GLN A 47 -12.57 2.60 -7.73
N PRO A 48 -13.89 2.83 -7.59
CA PRO A 48 -14.45 3.47 -6.39
C PRO A 48 -14.52 2.54 -5.17
N GLY A 49 -14.40 1.22 -5.38
CA GLY A 49 -14.72 0.18 -4.40
C GLY A 49 -16.21 -0.04 -4.20
N ASN A 50 -16.60 -0.74 -3.13
CA ASN A 50 -18.00 -1.05 -2.82
C ASN A 50 -18.78 0.18 -2.29
N PRO A 51 -20.11 0.24 -2.40
CA PRO A 51 -20.90 1.33 -1.82
C PRO A 51 -20.68 1.54 -0.32
N LYS A 52 -20.82 2.78 0.15
CA LYS A 52 -20.79 3.12 1.59
C LYS A 52 -22.17 2.84 2.23
N PRO A 53 -22.25 2.53 3.54
CA PRO A 53 -21.16 2.34 4.49
C PRO A 53 -20.44 0.99 4.34
N ARG A 54 -19.11 1.02 4.50
CA ARG A 54 -18.21 -0.11 4.19
C ARG A 54 -17.06 -0.34 5.18
N VAL A 55 -17.07 0.37 6.30
CA VAL A 55 -16.15 0.19 7.42
C VAL A 55 -16.92 0.42 8.72
N PHE A 56 -16.73 -0.48 9.68
CA PHE A 56 -17.44 -0.52 10.95
C PHE A 56 -16.43 -0.83 12.04
N ARG A 57 -16.44 -0.07 13.12
CA ARG A 57 -15.60 -0.31 14.30
C ARG A 57 -16.46 -0.95 15.38
N LEU A 58 -15.90 -1.93 16.06
CA LEU A 58 -16.50 -2.62 17.20
C LEU A 58 -15.56 -2.41 18.39
N PRO A 59 -15.70 -1.28 19.13
CA PRO A 59 -14.73 -0.90 20.16
C PRO A 59 -14.67 -1.90 21.32
N GLU A 60 -15.81 -2.49 21.70
CA GLU A 60 -15.90 -3.49 22.76
C GLU A 60 -15.08 -4.75 22.45
N ASP A 61 -14.99 -5.11 21.16
CA ASP A 61 -14.22 -6.25 20.67
C ASP A 61 -12.80 -5.87 20.22
N GLY A 62 -12.44 -4.58 20.23
CA GLY A 62 -11.20 -4.09 19.63
C GLY A 62 -11.08 -4.39 18.13
N ALA A 63 -12.20 -4.48 17.42
CA ALA A 63 -12.26 -5.01 16.05
C ALA A 63 -12.72 -3.99 15.00
N VAL A 64 -12.42 -4.30 13.74
CA VAL A 64 -12.87 -3.53 12.57
C VAL A 64 -13.34 -4.50 11.49
N ILE A 65 -14.55 -4.28 10.97
CA ILE A 65 -15.08 -4.96 9.79
C ILE A 65 -15.03 -3.99 8.61
N ASN A 66 -14.44 -4.40 7.49
CA ASN A 66 -14.44 -3.61 6.27
C ASN A 66 -14.83 -4.45 5.04
N ARG A 67 -15.37 -3.76 4.04
CA ARG A 67 -15.71 -4.33 2.73
C ARG A 67 -15.41 -3.31 1.65
N TYR A 68 -14.19 -2.78 1.65
CA TYR A 68 -13.81 -1.69 0.75
C TYR A 68 -13.87 -2.06 -0.73
N GLY A 69 -13.48 -3.29 -1.09
CA GLY A 69 -13.44 -3.74 -2.48
C GLY A 69 -12.39 -3.03 -3.33
N PHE A 70 -11.17 -2.84 -2.80
CA PHE A 70 -10.06 -2.14 -3.46
C PHE A 70 -10.45 -0.80 -4.09
N ASN A 71 -10.98 0.15 -3.30
CA ASN A 71 -11.01 1.53 -3.77
C ASN A 71 -9.58 2.01 -3.99
N SER A 72 -9.29 2.51 -5.19
CA SER A 72 -7.94 2.85 -5.68
C SER A 72 -8.05 3.94 -6.73
N GLU A 73 -7.10 4.88 -6.73
CA GLU A 73 -6.96 5.92 -7.75
C GLU A 73 -6.23 5.45 -9.02
N GLY A 74 -5.75 4.20 -9.03
CA GLY A 74 -5.06 3.62 -10.17
C GLY A 74 -3.54 3.77 -10.10
N HIS A 75 -2.82 2.95 -10.88
CA HIS A 75 -1.35 2.93 -10.89
C HIS A 75 -0.75 4.28 -11.30
N SER A 76 -1.32 4.92 -12.33
CA SER A 76 -0.78 6.18 -12.86
C SER A 76 -0.88 7.32 -11.87
N GLU A 77 -2.05 7.54 -11.25
CA GLU A 77 -2.26 8.62 -10.30
C GLU A 77 -1.39 8.43 -9.05
N VAL A 78 -1.39 7.22 -8.48
CA VAL A 78 -0.59 6.93 -7.29
C VAL A 78 0.90 7.08 -7.58
N TYR A 79 1.38 6.63 -8.76
CA TYR A 79 2.78 6.83 -9.15
C TYR A 79 3.16 8.31 -9.20
N GLU A 80 2.34 9.17 -9.81
CA GLU A 80 2.64 10.60 -9.89
C GLU A 80 2.72 11.25 -8.50
N LYS A 81 1.88 10.82 -7.56
CA LYS A 81 1.94 11.29 -6.16
C LYS A 81 3.24 10.92 -5.47
N ILE A 82 3.73 9.70 -5.67
CA ILE A 82 4.81 9.14 -4.84
C ILE A 82 6.18 9.13 -5.53
N ARG A 83 6.28 9.34 -6.85
CA ARG A 83 7.54 9.24 -7.60
C ARG A 83 8.62 10.23 -7.17
N ASN A 84 8.22 11.34 -6.56
CA ASN A 84 9.13 12.40 -6.09
C ASN A 84 9.35 12.35 -4.58
N ILE A 85 8.90 11.30 -3.89
CA ILE A 85 9.20 11.12 -2.47
C ILE A 85 10.70 11.01 -2.32
N ASP A 86 11.27 11.92 -1.54
CA ASP A 86 12.68 11.88 -1.21
C ASP A 86 12.95 10.66 -0.32
N LYS A 87 13.66 9.68 -0.90
CA LYS A 87 14.06 8.46 -0.17
C LYS A 87 14.96 8.78 1.03
N ALA A 88 15.67 9.91 1.04
CA ALA A 88 16.44 10.34 2.21
C ALA A 88 15.53 10.61 3.41
N LEU A 89 14.32 11.14 3.19
CA LEU A 89 13.31 11.36 4.24
C LEU A 89 12.73 10.04 4.79
N LEU A 90 12.98 8.91 4.15
CA LEU A 90 12.53 7.62 4.65
C LEU A 90 13.43 7.06 5.77
N HIS A 91 14.62 7.64 6.03
CA HIS A 91 15.48 7.33 7.19
C HIS A 91 15.65 5.81 7.44
N ASN A 92 16.15 5.06 6.45
CA ASN A 92 16.25 3.57 6.49
C ASN A 92 14.90 2.87 6.66
N GLY A 93 13.85 3.50 6.16
CA GLY A 93 12.51 2.95 6.06
C GLY A 93 12.24 2.26 4.76
N LEU A 94 11.36 1.26 4.79
CA LEU A 94 10.93 0.60 3.58
C LEU A 94 9.54 1.07 3.16
N LEU A 95 9.40 1.31 1.87
CA LEU A 95 8.13 1.50 1.18
C LEU A 95 7.73 0.20 0.47
N GLY A 96 6.72 -0.46 1.02
CA GLY A 96 6.06 -1.59 0.38
C GLY A 96 4.93 -1.12 -0.52
N ILE A 97 4.79 -1.74 -1.70
CA ILE A 97 3.65 -1.49 -2.58
C ILE A 97 2.81 -2.75 -2.71
N ASN A 98 1.60 -2.68 -2.18
CA ASN A 98 0.62 -3.74 -2.26
C ASN A 98 -0.19 -3.60 -3.55
N LEU A 99 -0.23 -4.65 -4.36
CA LEU A 99 -0.86 -4.68 -5.67
C LEU A 99 -2.13 -5.54 -5.64
N GLY A 100 -3.22 -4.98 -6.15
CA GLY A 100 -4.49 -5.67 -6.33
C GLY A 100 -4.89 -5.74 -7.80
N LYS A 101 -5.77 -6.68 -8.14
CA LYS A 101 -6.40 -6.74 -9.45
C LYS A 101 -7.62 -5.83 -9.52
N ASN A 102 -7.92 -5.26 -10.68
CA ASN A 102 -9.20 -4.59 -10.90
C ASN A 102 -10.36 -5.59 -10.79
N LYS A 103 -11.52 -5.13 -10.30
CA LYS A 103 -12.70 -5.97 -10.12
C LYS A 103 -13.16 -6.63 -11.42
N THR A 104 -13.08 -5.91 -12.53
CA THR A 104 -13.48 -6.34 -13.88
C THR A 104 -12.36 -7.02 -14.66
N SER A 105 -11.15 -7.13 -14.10
CA SER A 105 -10.03 -7.77 -14.80
C SER A 105 -10.21 -9.27 -14.83
N ASN A 106 -10.06 -9.83 -16.04
CA ASN A 106 -10.03 -11.26 -16.33
C ASN A 106 -8.61 -11.83 -16.29
N ASP A 107 -7.58 -10.98 -16.15
CA ASP A 107 -6.18 -11.39 -16.11
C ASP A 107 -5.48 -10.74 -14.90
N ALA A 108 -5.56 -11.43 -13.76
CA ALA A 108 -4.93 -10.96 -12.53
C ALA A 108 -3.39 -10.90 -12.64
N VAL A 109 -2.78 -11.82 -13.41
CA VAL A 109 -1.32 -11.88 -13.56
C VAL A 109 -0.83 -10.63 -14.29
N GLN A 110 -1.55 -10.21 -15.32
CA GLN A 110 -1.24 -8.98 -16.03
C GLN A 110 -1.41 -7.75 -15.14
N ASP A 111 -2.47 -7.67 -14.32
CA ASP A 111 -2.67 -6.56 -13.38
C ASP A 111 -1.50 -6.40 -12.40
N TYR A 112 -1.02 -7.52 -11.83
CA TYR A 112 0.14 -7.51 -10.94
C TYR A 112 1.43 -7.14 -11.68
N SER A 113 1.63 -7.68 -12.88
CA SER A 113 2.80 -7.41 -13.71
C SER A 113 2.89 -5.94 -14.12
N LEU A 114 1.75 -5.30 -14.41
CA LEU A 114 1.66 -3.87 -14.69
C LEU A 114 2.06 -3.04 -13.47
N GLY A 115 1.61 -3.44 -12.27
CA GLY A 115 1.98 -2.77 -11.02
C GLY A 115 3.47 -2.83 -10.75
N ILE A 116 4.07 -4.02 -10.87
CA ILE A 116 5.52 -4.18 -10.71
C ILE A 116 6.26 -3.30 -11.72
N LYS A 117 5.89 -3.36 -13.01
CA LYS A 117 6.50 -2.53 -14.07
C LYS A 117 6.35 -1.03 -13.83
N LYS A 118 5.23 -0.58 -13.25
CA LYS A 118 5.00 0.84 -12.98
C LYS A 118 5.85 1.33 -11.81
N PHE A 119 6.02 0.51 -10.79
CA PHE A 119 6.53 0.95 -9.49
C PHE A 119 7.93 0.40 -9.11
N TYR A 120 8.57 -0.38 -9.98
CA TYR A 120 9.84 -1.06 -9.67
C TYR A 120 10.98 -0.14 -9.22
N ASN A 121 10.98 1.12 -9.67
CA ASN A 121 12.00 2.11 -9.33
C ASN A 121 11.78 2.78 -7.96
N ILE A 122 10.57 2.66 -7.41
CA ILE A 122 10.19 3.33 -6.17
C ILE A 122 10.02 2.36 -5.00
N ALA A 123 9.46 1.16 -5.23
CA ALA A 123 9.18 0.20 -4.17
C ALA A 123 10.47 -0.46 -3.65
N ASP A 124 10.54 -0.69 -2.33
CA ASP A 124 11.56 -1.55 -1.74
C ASP A 124 11.14 -3.03 -1.77
N TYR A 125 9.83 -3.28 -1.72
CA TYR A 125 9.25 -4.61 -1.91
C TYR A 125 7.81 -4.52 -2.45
N PHE A 126 7.36 -5.63 -3.03
CA PHE A 126 6.00 -5.78 -3.54
C PHE A 126 5.23 -6.83 -2.74
N VAL A 127 3.93 -6.59 -2.59
CA VAL A 127 2.98 -7.59 -2.08
C VAL A 127 1.93 -7.85 -3.15
N ILE A 128 1.71 -9.13 -3.48
CA ILE A 128 0.65 -9.55 -4.38
C ILE A 128 -0.56 -9.96 -3.53
N ASN A 129 -1.62 -9.17 -3.57
CA ASN A 129 -2.79 -9.40 -2.72
C ASN A 129 -3.80 -10.34 -3.39
N ILE A 130 -3.75 -11.61 -2.97
CA ILE A 130 -4.63 -12.70 -3.41
C ILE A 130 -5.55 -13.21 -2.30
N SER A 131 -5.65 -12.48 -1.18
CA SER A 131 -6.51 -12.83 -0.04
C SER A 131 -7.95 -12.38 -0.22
#